data_AF-A0A8J7P035-F1
#
_entry.id   AF-A0A8J7P035-F1
#
_cell.length_a   1.000
_cell.length_b   1.000
_cell.length_c   1.000
_cell.angle_alpha   90.00
_cell.angle_beta   90.00
_cell.angle_gamma   90.00
#
_symmetry.space_group_name_H-M   'P 1'
#
loop_
_entity.id
_entity.type
_entity.pdbx_description
1 polymer ?
#
loop_
_entity_poly.entity_id
_entity_poly.type
_entity_poly.pdbx_seq_one_letter_code
_entity_poly.pdbx_strand_id
1 'polypeptide(L)'
;MNRGNFLEIKNKFLARRFKLLEQALVIEEQLRRAAYLNMSEDPSHPSMALNTRFSEVECLAESHQHLSKESMSGNKPANAVLHKVLKQLEELLSDMKADVTRLPATIARIPPVAVRLQMSERNILSRLASRGTETQTQQVAQQ
;
A
#
# COMPACT_ATOMS: atom_id res chain seq x y z
N MET A 1 5.63 3.30 -45.04
CA MET A 1 5.12 2.26 -44.12
C MET A 1 5.31 2.72 -42.67
N ASN A 2 4.27 3.23 -41.98
CA ASN A 2 4.28 3.42 -40.51
C ASN A 2 2.89 3.77 -39.90
N ARG A 3 1.76 3.60 -40.62
CA ARG A 3 0.41 3.95 -40.12
C ARG A 3 -0.30 2.80 -39.37
N GLY A 4 0.08 1.55 -39.61
CA GLY A 4 -0.54 0.38 -38.94
C GLY A 4 -0.20 0.29 -37.44
N ASN A 5 0.97 0.82 -37.04
CA ASN A 5 1.48 0.70 -35.67
C ASN A 5 0.80 1.68 -34.69
N PHE A 6 0.36 2.85 -35.16
CA PHE A 6 -0.22 3.87 -34.27
C PHE A 6 -1.54 3.41 -33.65
N LEU A 7 -2.43 2.78 -34.45
CA LEU A 7 -3.71 2.28 -33.94
C LEU A 7 -3.49 1.20 -32.87
N GLU A 8 -2.53 0.30 -33.09
CA GLU A 8 -2.20 -0.78 -32.16
C GLU A 8 -1.60 -0.24 -30.85
N ILE A 9 -0.65 0.70 -30.95
CA ILE A 9 -0.07 1.39 -29.79
C ILE A 9 -1.16 2.12 -28.99
N LYS A 10 -2.02 2.88 -29.68
CA LYS A 10 -3.14 3.59 -29.05
C LYS A 10 -4.07 2.61 -28.30
N ASN A 11 -4.41 1.48 -28.93
CA ASN A 11 -5.27 0.48 -28.33
C ASN A 11 -4.61 -0.20 -27.11
N LYS A 12 -3.32 -0.54 -27.18
CA LYS A 12 -2.56 -1.07 -26.03
C LYS A 12 -2.50 -0.07 -24.88
N PHE A 13 -2.27 1.20 -25.19
CA PHE A 13 -2.26 2.28 -24.20
C PHE A 13 -3.62 2.41 -23.51
N LEU A 14 -4.71 2.46 -24.28
CA LEU A 14 -6.06 2.56 -23.74
C LEU A 14 -6.43 1.35 -22.88
N ALA A 15 -6.10 0.13 -23.33
CA ALA A 15 -6.34 -1.09 -22.56
C ALA A 15 -5.56 -1.09 -21.24
N ARG A 16 -4.29 -0.67 -21.25
CA ARG A 16 -3.48 -0.53 -20.03
C ARG A 16 -4.05 0.53 -19.09
N ARG A 17 -4.45 1.69 -19.63
CA ARG A 17 -5.07 2.77 -18.85
C ARG A 17 -6.38 2.32 -18.21
N PHE A 18 -7.21 1.60 -18.94
CA PHE A 18 -8.46 1.06 -18.42
C PHE A 18 -8.21 0.13 -17.22
N LYS A 19 -7.28 -0.81 -17.35
CA LYS A 19 -6.90 -1.72 -16.25
C LYS A 19 -6.37 -0.97 -15.03
N LEU A 20 -5.55 0.07 -15.23
CA LEU A 20 -5.03 0.88 -14.12
C LEU A 20 -6.15 1.67 -13.42
N LEU A 21 -7.10 2.22 -14.17
CA LEU A 21 -8.25 2.92 -13.62
C LEU A 21 -9.16 1.96 -12.82
N GLU A 22 -9.45 0.78 -13.37
CA GLU A 22 -10.20 -0.26 -12.67
C GLU A 22 -9.52 -0.67 -11.36
N GLN A 23 -8.21 -0.91 -11.40
CA GLN A 23 -7.42 -1.23 -10.20
C GLN A 23 -7.46 -0.11 -9.17
N ALA A 24 -7.28 1.15 -9.60
CA ALA A 24 -7.34 2.30 -8.71
C ALA A 24 -8.70 2.44 -8.02
N LEU A 25 -9.79 2.28 -8.78
CA LEU A 25 -11.15 2.34 -8.23
C LEU A 25 -11.41 1.21 -7.23
N VAL A 26 -10.95 -0.02 -7.53
CA VAL A 26 -11.06 -1.15 -6.61
C VAL A 26 -10.30 -0.86 -5.31
N ILE A 27 -9.07 -0.35 -5.40
CA ILE A 27 -8.25 -0.01 -4.23
C ILE A 27 -8.93 1.09 -3.39
N GLU A 28 -9.41 2.16 -4.02
CA GLU A 28 -10.10 3.25 -3.33
C GLU A 28 -11.32 2.75 -2.54
N GLU A 29 -12.14 1.91 -3.17
CA GLU A 29 -13.32 1.33 -2.51
C GLU A 29 -12.93 0.35 -1.39
N GLN A 30 -11.86 -0.43 -1.54
CA GLN A 30 -11.36 -1.28 -0.45
C GLN A 30 -10.90 -0.45 0.75
N LEU A 31 -10.16 0.63 0.53
CA LEU A 31 -9.71 1.52 1.60
C LEU A 31 -10.90 2.18 2.30
N ARG A 32 -11.89 2.64 1.54
CA ARG A 32 -13.14 3.22 2.09
C ARG A 32 -13.89 2.22 2.97
N ARG A 33 -14.03 0.98 2.52
CA ARG A 33 -14.70 -0.09 3.30
C ARG A 33 -13.90 -0.50 4.53
N ALA A 34 -12.58 -0.60 4.41
CA ALA A 34 -11.71 -0.90 5.54
C ALA A 34 -11.89 0.16 6.64
N ALA A 35 -11.89 1.45 6.26
CA ALA A 35 -12.17 2.54 7.19
C ALA A 35 -13.57 2.43 7.82
N TYR A 36 -14.61 2.19 7.01
CA TYR A 36 -15.98 2.04 7.51
C TYR A 36 -16.13 0.89 8.53
N LEU A 37 -15.43 -0.21 8.30
CA LEU A 37 -15.43 -1.39 9.16
C LEU A 37 -14.41 -1.32 10.30
N ASN A 38 -13.66 -0.22 10.43
CA ASN A 38 -12.52 -0.08 11.35
C ASN A 38 -11.52 -1.25 11.25
N MET A 39 -11.30 -1.74 10.02
CA MET A 39 -10.30 -2.76 9.77
C MET A 39 -8.91 -2.14 9.85
N SER A 40 -8.11 -2.58 10.80
CA SER A 40 -6.68 -2.26 10.86
C SER A 40 -5.85 -3.36 10.19
N GLU A 41 -4.76 -2.96 9.56
CA GLU A 41 -3.77 -3.90 9.05
C GLU A 41 -2.98 -4.50 10.21
N ASP A 42 -2.53 -5.74 10.04
CA ASP A 42 -1.62 -6.39 10.98
C ASP A 42 -0.19 -5.86 10.74
N PRO A 43 0.39 -5.08 11.68
CA PRO A 43 1.73 -4.52 11.51
C PRO A 43 2.83 -5.59 11.42
N SER A 44 2.55 -6.81 11.88
CA SER A 44 3.49 -7.92 11.82
C SER A 44 3.48 -8.66 10.48
N HIS A 45 2.52 -8.34 9.59
CA HIS A 45 2.44 -8.98 8.28
C HIS A 45 3.67 -8.63 7.42
N PRO A 46 4.31 -9.60 6.73
CA PRO A 46 5.57 -9.33 6.01
C PRO A 46 5.49 -8.28 4.89
N SER A 47 4.31 -7.98 4.36
CA SER A 47 4.13 -6.89 3.38
C SER A 47 4.19 -5.49 4.02
N MET A 48 4.03 -5.40 5.34
CA MET A 48 4.05 -4.14 6.08
C MET A 48 5.46 -3.67 6.44
N ALA A 49 6.47 -4.56 6.34
CA ALA A 49 7.85 -4.24 6.69
C ALA A 49 8.37 -2.98 5.97
N LEU A 50 8.13 -2.87 4.66
CA LEU A 50 8.51 -1.70 3.88
C LEU A 50 7.82 -0.42 4.37
N ASN A 51 6.54 -0.50 4.72
CA ASN A 51 5.77 0.64 5.22
C ASN A 51 6.28 1.09 6.59
N THR A 52 6.54 0.15 7.51
CA THR A 52 7.13 0.44 8.81
C THR A 52 8.49 1.13 8.68
N ARG A 53 9.35 0.59 7.80
CA ARG A 53 10.68 1.17 7.54
C ARG A 53 10.58 2.56 6.89
N PHE A 54 9.60 2.77 6.02
CA PHE A 54 9.34 4.09 5.46
C PHE A 54 9.00 5.13 6.55
N SER A 55 8.12 4.78 7.50
CA SER A 55 7.81 5.66 8.64
C SER A 55 9.03 5.93 9.53
N GLU A 56 9.91 4.94 9.74
CA GLU A 56 11.16 5.12 10.47
C GLU A 56 12.12 6.08 9.76
N VAL A 57 12.21 5.98 8.43
CA VAL A 57 13.01 6.91 7.61
C VAL A 57 12.48 8.33 7.72
N GLU A 58 11.16 8.54 7.65
CA GLU A 58 10.56 9.87 7.83
C GLU A 58 10.91 10.46 9.20
N CYS A 59 10.79 9.67 10.26
CA CYS A 59 11.13 10.10 11.62
C CYS A 59 12.62 10.48 11.77
N LEU A 60 13.53 9.67 11.22
CA LEU A 60 14.96 9.97 11.24
C LEU A 60 15.31 11.20 10.40
N ALA A 61 14.65 11.38 9.25
CA ALA A 61 14.84 12.56 8.41
C ALA A 61 14.40 13.85 9.12
N GLU A 62 13.27 13.79 9.84
CA GLU A 62 12.79 14.92 10.66
C GLU A 62 13.78 15.23 11.80
N SER A 63 14.26 14.22 12.52
CA SER A 63 15.30 14.38 13.55
C SER A 63 16.59 14.99 12.98
N HIS A 64 17.02 14.52 11.82
CA HIS A 64 18.19 15.05 11.12
C HIS A 64 18.02 16.53 10.77
N GLN A 65 16.84 16.94 10.30
CA GLN A 65 16.54 18.34 9.98
C GLN A 65 16.68 19.26 11.19
N HIS A 66 16.26 18.79 12.37
CA HIS A 66 16.38 19.55 13.61
C HIS A 66 17.84 19.67 14.08
N LEU A 67 18.54 18.53 14.17
CA LEU A 67 19.91 18.44 14.67
C LEU A 67 20.94 19.11 13.76
N SER A 68 20.67 19.20 12.46
CA SER A 68 21.57 19.85 11.48
C SER A 68 21.89 21.28 11.87
N LYS A 69 20.90 22.06 12.32
CA LYS A 69 21.09 23.46 12.72
C LYS A 69 21.97 23.60 13.96
N GLU A 70 21.78 22.71 14.95
CA GLU A 70 22.58 22.69 16.17
C GLU A 70 24.02 22.27 15.89
N SER A 71 24.23 21.27 15.03
CA SER A 71 25.59 20.88 14.63
C SER A 71 26.35 22.02 13.95
N MET A 72 25.68 22.74 13.04
CA MET A 72 26.27 23.88 12.32
C MET A 72 26.64 25.05 13.23
N SER A 73 26.04 25.18 14.42
CA SER A 73 26.44 26.16 15.44
C SER A 73 27.63 25.70 16.29
N GLY A 74 28.25 24.55 15.97
CA GLY A 74 29.42 24.02 16.64
C GLY A 74 29.12 23.03 17.78
N ASN A 75 27.87 22.58 17.92
CA ASN A 75 27.48 21.59 18.92
C ASN A 75 28.05 20.19 18.56
N LYS A 76 29.19 19.85 19.17
CA LYS A 76 29.90 18.58 18.94
C LYS A 76 29.02 17.33 19.24
N PRO A 77 28.27 17.27 20.36
CA PRO A 77 27.28 16.21 20.58
C PRO A 77 26.25 16.07 19.45
N ALA A 78 25.64 17.18 18.99
CA ALA A 78 24.67 17.14 17.89
C ALA A 78 25.30 16.60 16.59
N ASN A 79 26.55 16.99 16.30
CA ASN A 79 27.27 16.48 15.15
C ASN A 79 27.51 14.95 15.21
N ALA A 80 27.89 14.44 16.39
CA ALA A 80 28.06 13.00 16.58
C ALA A 80 26.75 12.23 16.40
N VAL A 81 25.62 12.80 16.85
CA VAL A 81 24.29 12.21 16.64
C VAL A 81 23.90 12.27 15.16
N LEU A 82 24.16 13.36 14.44
CA LEU A 82 23.90 13.43 12.99
C LEU A 82 24.61 12.34 12.20
N HIS A 83 25.88 12.09 12.50
CA HIS A 83 26.60 10.99 11.85
C HIS A 83 25.96 9.62 12.13
N LYS A 84 25.44 9.41 13.35
CA LYS A 84 24.69 8.19 13.67
C LYS A 84 23.37 8.11 12.91
N VAL A 85 22.62 9.21 12.81
CA VAL A 85 21.37 9.28 12.06
C VAL A 85 21.60 8.98 10.58
N LEU A 86 22.63 9.57 9.97
CA LEU A 86 23.00 9.29 8.58
C LEU A 86 23.34 7.82 8.36
N LYS A 87 24.09 7.21 9.28
CA LYS A 87 24.39 5.78 9.22
C LYS A 87 23.13 4.92 9.33
N GLN A 88 22.22 5.26 10.24
CA GLN A 88 20.95 4.55 10.39
C GLN A 88 20.06 4.70 9.14
N LEU A 89 20.04 5.88 8.52
CA LEU A 89 19.34 6.09 7.25
C LEU A 89 19.91 5.20 6.14
N GLU A 90 21.23 5.09 6.03
CA GLU A 90 21.87 4.19 5.04
C GLU A 90 21.50 2.72 5.26
N GLU A 91 21.55 2.25 6.51
CA GLU A 91 21.16 0.88 6.88
C GLU A 91 19.67 0.61 6.56
N LEU A 92 18.77 1.54 6.93
CA LEU A 92 17.34 1.43 6.63
C LEU A 92 17.04 1.44 5.14
N LEU A 93 17.71 2.29 4.36
CA LEU A 93 17.54 2.31 2.91
C LEU A 93 17.98 1.00 2.26
N SER A 94 19.05 0.38 2.78
CA SER A 94 19.48 -0.95 2.36
C SER A 94 18.41 -2.01 2.67
N ASP A 95 17.83 -1.99 3.86
CA ASP A 95 16.74 -2.89 4.25
C ASP A 95 15.49 -2.69 3.40
N MET A 96 15.07 -1.45 3.16
CA MET A 96 13.93 -1.11 2.31
C MET A 96 14.12 -1.63 0.88
N LYS A 97 15.33 -1.55 0.33
CA LYS A 97 15.64 -2.12 -0.99
C LYS A 97 15.45 -3.64 -0.99
N ALA A 98 15.84 -4.33 0.08
CA ALA A 98 15.60 -5.76 0.23
C ALA A 98 14.09 -6.06 0.32
N ASP A 99 13.33 -5.24 1.05
CA ASP A 99 11.88 -5.39 1.17
C ASP A 99 11.16 -5.19 -0.16
N VAL A 100 11.51 -4.17 -0.94
CA VAL A 100 10.97 -3.95 -2.30
C VAL A 100 11.20 -5.18 -3.18
N THR A 101 12.37 -5.81 -3.06
CA THR A 101 12.72 -7.00 -3.83
C THR A 101 11.89 -8.22 -3.40
N ARG A 102 11.56 -8.35 -2.10
CA ARG A 102 10.78 -9.47 -1.55
C ARG A 102 9.28 -9.30 -1.71
N LEU A 103 8.78 -8.06 -1.76
CA LEU A 103 7.35 -7.74 -1.72
C LEU A 103 6.52 -8.50 -2.78
N PRO A 104 6.94 -8.63 -4.06
CA PRO A 104 6.19 -9.40 -5.05
C PRO A 104 5.97 -10.85 -4.64
N ALA A 105 7.00 -11.51 -4.09
CA ALA A 105 6.92 -12.90 -3.64
C ALA A 105 6.03 -13.04 -2.40
N THR A 106 6.09 -12.06 -1.49
CA THR A 106 5.19 -12.00 -0.33
C THR A 106 3.72 -11.86 -0.76
N ILE A 107 3.42 -10.97 -1.69
CA ILE A 107 2.05 -10.76 -2.20
C ILE A 107 1.54 -12.01 -2.94
N ALA A 108 2.39 -12.65 -3.74
CA ALA A 108 2.02 -13.86 -4.49
C ALA A 108 1.63 -15.05 -3.60
N ARG A 109 2.05 -15.06 -2.33
CA ARG A 109 1.66 -16.09 -1.35
C ARG A 109 0.29 -15.87 -0.75
N ILE A 110 -0.34 -14.69 -0.94
CA ILE A 110 -1.69 -14.43 -0.43
C ILE A 110 -2.68 -15.35 -1.16
N PRO A 111 -3.42 -16.22 -0.45
CA PRO A 111 -4.34 -17.14 -1.10
C PRO A 111 -5.46 -16.38 -1.85
N PRO A 112 -5.98 -16.94 -2.96
CA PRO A 112 -7.12 -16.39 -3.68
C PRO A 112 -8.31 -16.14 -2.74
N VAL A 113 -9.12 -15.14 -3.05
CA VAL A 113 -10.29 -14.77 -2.22
C VAL A 113 -11.24 -15.94 -1.98
N ALA A 114 -11.42 -16.82 -2.97
CA ALA A 114 -12.21 -18.04 -2.87
C ALA A 114 -11.71 -18.97 -1.75
N VAL A 115 -10.39 -19.13 -1.64
CA VAL A 115 -9.75 -19.93 -0.59
C VAL A 115 -9.91 -19.26 0.77
N ARG A 116 -9.66 -17.94 0.85
CA ARG A 116 -9.77 -17.19 2.11
C ARG A 116 -11.18 -17.16 2.68
N LEU A 117 -12.19 -17.08 1.81
CA LEU A 117 -13.60 -17.11 2.21
C LEU A 117 -14.15 -18.53 2.37
N GLN A 118 -13.40 -19.57 2.00
CA GLN A 118 -13.86 -20.95 1.93
C GLN A 118 -15.14 -21.10 1.07
N MET A 119 -15.18 -20.41 -0.07
CA MET A 119 -16.34 -20.36 -0.96
C MET A 119 -15.91 -20.52 -2.42
N SER A 120 -16.74 -21.19 -3.23
CA SER A 120 -16.52 -21.25 -4.69
C SER A 120 -16.73 -19.87 -5.34
N GLU A 121 -16.05 -19.63 -6.46
CA GLU A 121 -16.23 -18.40 -7.24
C GLU A 121 -17.69 -18.17 -7.63
N ARG A 122 -18.40 -19.25 -7.99
CA ARG A 122 -19.84 -19.20 -8.28
C ARG A 122 -20.65 -18.67 -7.09
N ASN A 123 -20.35 -19.13 -5.88
CA ASN A 123 -21.06 -18.68 -4.68
C ASN A 123 -20.73 -17.22 -4.34
N ILE A 124 -19.48 -16.81 -4.54
CA ILE A 124 -19.07 -15.41 -4.37
C ILE A 124 -19.84 -14.51 -5.34
N LEU A 125 -19.84 -14.86 -6.63
CA LEU A 125 -20.55 -14.11 -7.67
C LEU A 125 -22.06 -14.07 -7.39
N SER A 126 -22.66 -15.19 -7.01
CA SER A 126 -24.07 -15.26 -6.65
C SER A 126 -24.41 -14.31 -5.50
N ARG A 127 -23.61 -14.27 -4.43
CA ARG A 127 -23.83 -13.36 -3.30
C ARG A 127 -23.63 -11.89 -3.68
N LEU A 128 -22.66 -11.59 -4.54
CA LEU A 128 -22.42 -10.23 -5.02
C LEU A 128 -23.58 -9.73 -5.91
N ALA A 129 -24.15 -10.59 -6.74
CA ALA A 129 -25.30 -10.27 -7.58
C ALA A 129 -26.60 -10.10 -6.77
N SER A 130 -26.80 -10.92 -5.73
CA SER A 130 -28.00 -10.86 -4.88
C SER A 130 -27.96 -9.76 -3.82
N ARG A 131 -26.78 -9.29 -3.38
CA ARG A 131 -26.65 -8.24 -2.35
C ARG A 131 -27.15 -6.84 -2.75
N GLY A 132 -27.52 -6.62 -4.01
CA GLY A 132 -28.15 -5.38 -4.46
C GLY A 132 -29.50 -5.08 -3.81
N THR A 133 -30.13 -6.06 -3.13
CA THR A 133 -31.49 -5.92 -2.56
C THR A 133 -31.57 -5.84 -1.03
N GLU A 134 -30.47 -6.01 -0.28
CA GLU A 134 -30.56 -6.23 1.18
C GLU A 134 -29.99 -5.11 2.08
N THR A 135 -29.41 -4.03 1.54
CA THR A 135 -28.83 -2.95 2.37
C THR A 135 -29.83 -1.90 2.88
N GLN A 136 -31.15 -2.10 2.78
CA GLN A 136 -32.16 -1.12 3.23
C GLN A 136 -32.96 -1.50 4.49
N THR A 137 -32.85 -2.70 5.07
CA THR A 137 -33.86 -3.17 6.05
C THR A 137 -33.42 -3.31 7.51
N GLN A 138 -32.24 -2.87 7.93
CA GLN A 138 -31.79 -3.05 9.33
C GLN A 138 -31.70 -1.79 10.22
N GLN A 139 -32.30 -0.65 9.84
CA GLN A 139 -32.31 0.55 10.71
C GLN A 139 -33.69 1.06 11.17
N VAL A 140 -34.81 0.41 10.84
CA VAL A 140 -36.15 0.88 11.27
C VAL A 140 -36.96 -0.27 11.90
N ALA A 141 -36.51 -0.75 13.06
CA ALA A 141 -37.32 -1.64 13.92
C ALA A 141 -36.83 -1.61 15.37
N GLN A 142 -36.66 -0.41 15.94
CA GLN A 142 -36.56 -0.21 17.40
C GLN A 142 -36.74 1.27 17.73
N GLN A 143 -38.00 1.70 17.74
CA GLN A 143 -38.56 2.75 18.60
C GLN A 143 -40.08 2.74 18.47
#